data_AF-A0A7X9EUP5-F1
#
_entry.id   AF-A0A7X9EUP5-F1
#
_cell.length_a   1.000
_cell.length_b   1.000
_cell.length_c   1.000
_cell.angle_alpha   90.00
_cell.angle_beta   90.00
_cell.angle_gamma   90.00
#
_symmetry.space_group_name_H-M   'P 1'
#
loop_
_entity.id
_entity.type
_entity.pdbx_description
1 polymer ?
#
loop_
_entity_poly.entity_id
_entity_poly.type
_entity_poly.pdbx_seq_one_letter_code
_entity_poly.pdbx_strand_id
1 'polypeptide(L)'
;MKTTGRLIMLGGPSCVGKGPLCETLESFFPEVAQNLHKLVLYNSRSPRPGEKEGVDYYFRSRREIETLMNRPGFIVLEVRGDLQGLDLAELEAVLASGRDAFFEGNPFIPQALWNLPELSATPMLKIFLSPLSRQEILWFKEQGAVLPELLIDMQRRKLLRRTKRQKGILSQPDLANVEKRAASAPSELALAWRFDYVIPNHDGEDHENWTAFYYPAGDALKSLLSFASILRGQLAPHAEKWEADLWPDA
;
A
#
# COMPACT_ATOMS: atom_id res chain seq x y z
N MET A 1 -4.22 14.24 -28.13
CA MET A 1 -4.85 12.96 -27.74
C MET A 1 -5.14 13.06 -26.25
N LYS A 2 -6.35 12.75 -25.78
CA LYS A 2 -6.59 12.63 -24.33
C LYS A 2 -5.71 11.48 -23.83
N THR A 3 -4.77 11.76 -22.95
CA THR A 3 -4.00 10.72 -22.27
C THR A 3 -4.98 9.92 -21.43
N THR A 4 -5.12 8.63 -21.70
CA THR A 4 -5.86 7.70 -20.83
C THR A 4 -5.14 7.63 -19.49
N GLY A 5 -5.88 7.64 -18.40
CA GLY A 5 -5.31 7.50 -17.06
C GLY A 5 -4.60 6.17 -16.85
N ARG A 6 -3.90 6.03 -15.72
CA ARG A 6 -3.22 4.80 -15.29
C ARG A 6 -3.89 4.22 -14.06
N LEU A 7 -3.80 2.90 -13.89
CA LEU A 7 -4.04 2.24 -12.61
C LEU A 7 -2.78 2.31 -11.75
N ILE A 8 -2.79 3.16 -10.74
CA ILE A 8 -1.68 3.38 -9.81
C ILE A 8 -1.95 2.57 -8.53
N MET A 9 -0.98 1.74 -8.15
CA MET A 9 -1.08 0.87 -6.99
C MET A 9 0.06 1.14 -6.01
N LEU A 10 -0.28 1.70 -4.86
CA LEU A 10 0.63 1.90 -3.72
C LEU A 10 0.48 0.74 -2.72
N GLY A 11 1.44 -0.19 -2.79
CA GLY A 11 1.54 -1.34 -1.89
C GLY A 11 2.58 -1.12 -0.79
N GLY A 12 2.54 -1.96 0.24
CA GLY A 12 3.59 -2.03 1.26
C GLY A 12 3.08 -2.53 2.60
N PRO A 13 3.96 -2.84 3.56
CA PRO A 13 3.55 -3.38 4.84
C PRO A 13 2.67 -2.45 5.67
N SER A 14 1.98 -3.01 6.66
CA SER A 14 1.21 -2.21 7.61
C SER A 14 2.09 -1.17 8.33
N CYS A 15 1.57 0.03 8.61
CA CYS A 15 2.32 1.08 9.34
C CYS A 15 3.60 1.60 8.68
N VAL A 16 3.83 1.31 7.39
CA VAL A 16 4.96 1.86 6.62
C VAL A 16 4.74 3.32 6.18
N GLY A 17 3.57 3.92 6.46
CA GLY A 17 3.30 5.34 6.22
C GLY A 17 2.56 5.68 4.92
N LYS A 18 1.79 4.74 4.35
CA LYS A 18 1.02 4.97 3.10
C LYS A 18 -0.06 6.06 3.26
N GLY A 19 -0.88 6.00 4.31
CA GLY A 19 -1.89 7.03 4.60
C GLY A 19 -1.30 8.43 4.77
N PRO A 20 -0.33 8.63 5.70
CA PRO A 20 0.35 9.91 5.85
C PRO A 20 1.06 10.42 4.59
N LEU A 21 1.58 9.51 3.74
CA LEU A 21 2.11 9.87 2.43
C LEU A 21 1.03 10.47 1.52
N CYS A 22 -0.16 9.88 1.47
CA CYS A 22 -1.29 10.41 0.72
C CYS A 22 -1.77 11.77 1.26
N GLU A 23 -1.92 11.89 2.60
CA GLU A 23 -2.33 13.14 3.27
C GLU A 23 -1.33 14.29 3.02
N THR A 24 -0.03 13.98 3.06
CA THR A 24 1.01 14.98 2.76
C THR A 24 1.12 15.29 1.28
N LEU A 25 0.85 14.34 0.37
CA LEU A 25 0.73 14.62 -1.06
C LEU A 25 -0.39 15.63 -1.33
N GLU A 26 -1.57 15.44 -0.73
CA GLU A 26 -2.68 16.39 -0.84
C GLU A 26 -2.32 17.79 -0.35
N SER A 27 -1.54 17.87 0.73
CA SER A 27 -1.16 19.14 1.35
C SER A 27 -0.10 19.92 0.54
N PHE A 28 0.91 19.23 0.00
CA PHE A 28 2.08 19.86 -0.62
C PHE A 28 2.08 19.82 -2.15
N PHE A 29 1.35 18.88 -2.75
CA PHE A 29 1.21 18.70 -4.19
C PHE A 29 -0.26 18.47 -4.58
N PRO A 30 -1.17 19.41 -4.23
CA PRO A 30 -2.60 19.25 -4.44
C PRO A 30 -2.96 18.99 -5.91
N GLU A 31 -2.21 19.55 -6.86
CA GLU A 31 -2.39 19.32 -8.29
C GLU A 31 -2.13 17.87 -8.70
N VAL A 32 -1.16 17.21 -8.06
CA VAL A 32 -0.88 15.78 -8.28
C VAL A 32 -1.94 14.94 -7.63
N ALA A 33 -2.30 15.25 -6.38
CA ALA A 33 -3.30 14.51 -5.62
C ALA A 33 -4.69 14.58 -6.27
N GLN A 34 -5.09 15.73 -6.80
CA GLN A 34 -6.36 15.90 -7.52
C GLN A 34 -6.46 15.02 -8.78
N ASN A 35 -5.33 14.64 -9.40
CA ASN A 35 -5.34 13.71 -10.52
C ASN A 35 -5.66 12.27 -10.09
N LEU A 36 -5.36 11.90 -8.84
CA LEU A 36 -5.62 10.55 -8.30
C LEU A 36 -7.08 10.41 -7.91
N HIS A 37 -7.72 9.33 -8.35
CA HIS A 37 -9.05 8.93 -7.93
C HIS A 37 -8.98 7.62 -7.16
N LYS A 38 -9.15 7.66 -5.84
CA LYS A 38 -9.09 6.48 -4.99
C LYS A 38 -10.22 5.51 -5.32
N LEU A 39 -9.89 4.29 -5.71
CA LEU A 39 -10.83 3.20 -5.92
C LEU A 39 -11.25 2.60 -4.57
N VAL A 40 -12.55 2.32 -4.42
CA VAL A 40 -13.10 1.69 -3.22
C VAL A 40 -13.51 0.26 -3.56
N LEU A 41 -12.70 -0.70 -3.13
CA LEU A 41 -12.97 -2.13 -3.39
C LEU A 41 -14.06 -2.67 -2.44
N TYR A 42 -14.68 -3.77 -2.83
CA TYR A 42 -15.49 -4.58 -1.93
C TYR A 42 -14.61 -5.45 -1.04
N ASN A 43 -15.04 -5.73 0.19
CA ASN A 43 -14.31 -6.63 1.09
C ASN A 43 -15.28 -7.47 1.95
N SER A 44 -15.02 -8.78 2.06
CA SER A 44 -15.91 -9.73 2.77
C SER A 44 -15.74 -9.72 4.29
N ARG A 45 -14.68 -9.09 4.79
CA ARG A 45 -14.39 -8.98 6.23
C ARG A 45 -15.17 -7.84 6.86
N SER A 46 -15.27 -7.87 8.19
CA SER A 46 -15.76 -6.70 8.94
C SER A 46 -14.77 -5.52 8.86
N PRO A 47 -15.27 -4.27 8.91
CA PRO A 47 -14.43 -3.08 9.00
C PRO A 47 -13.54 -3.15 10.25
N ARG A 48 -12.30 -2.69 10.11
CA ARG A 48 -11.38 -2.51 11.23
C ARG A 48 -11.68 -1.17 11.93
N PRO A 49 -11.25 -1.00 13.20
CA PRO A 49 -11.38 0.28 13.87
C PRO A 49 -10.78 1.42 13.05
N GLY A 50 -11.59 2.46 12.79
CA GLY A 50 -11.22 3.62 11.99
C GLY A 50 -11.58 3.54 10.51
N GLU A 51 -11.83 2.35 9.96
CA GLU A 51 -12.28 2.20 8.57
C GLU A 51 -13.74 2.63 8.40
N LYS A 52 -14.03 3.25 7.26
CA LYS A 52 -15.34 3.81 6.91
C LYS A 52 -15.89 3.15 5.64
N GLU A 53 -17.16 2.77 5.70
CA GLU A 53 -17.92 2.25 4.55
C GLU A 53 -17.90 3.26 3.39
N GLY A 54 -17.59 2.79 2.19
CA GLY A 54 -17.54 3.61 0.98
C GLY A 54 -16.34 4.55 0.89
N VAL A 55 -15.38 4.46 1.82
CA VAL A 55 -14.14 5.24 1.82
C VAL A 55 -12.92 4.33 1.79
N ASP A 56 -12.92 3.30 2.63
CA ASP A 56 -11.84 2.31 2.67
C ASP A 56 -12.20 1.08 1.85
N TYR A 57 -13.40 0.54 2.09
CA TYR A 57 -14.00 -0.55 1.33
C TYR A 57 -15.53 -0.43 1.36
N TYR A 58 -16.19 -1.11 0.42
CA TYR A 58 -17.59 -1.51 0.55
C TYR A 58 -17.64 -2.85 1.29
N PHE A 59 -18.02 -2.83 2.57
CA PHE A 59 -18.03 -4.03 3.39
C PHE A 59 -19.32 -4.82 3.14
N ARG A 60 -19.18 -6.03 2.61
CA ARG A 60 -20.30 -6.92 2.30
C ARG A 60 -20.03 -8.29 2.92
N SER A 61 -21.06 -9.10 3.06
CA SER A 61 -20.88 -10.51 3.43
C SER A 61 -20.16 -11.27 2.31
N ARG A 62 -19.47 -12.36 2.67
CA ARG A 62 -18.82 -13.24 1.68
C ARG A 62 -19.78 -13.67 0.58
N ARG A 63 -20.99 -14.09 0.94
CA ARG A 63 -22.04 -14.52 0.00
C ARG A 63 -22.42 -13.43 -0.99
N GLU A 64 -22.52 -12.17 -0.54
CA GLU A 64 -22.82 -11.05 -1.44
C GLU A 64 -21.70 -10.83 -2.46
N ILE A 65 -20.43 -10.90 -2.05
CA ILE A 65 -19.29 -10.77 -2.97
C ILE A 65 -19.21 -11.97 -3.91
N GLU A 66 -19.55 -13.17 -3.45
CA GLU A 66 -19.61 -14.35 -4.32
C GLU A 66 -20.63 -14.17 -5.46
N THR A 67 -21.71 -13.42 -5.25
CA THR A 67 -22.64 -13.10 -6.34
C THR A 67 -22.03 -12.22 -7.43
N LEU A 68 -20.99 -11.43 -7.10
CA LEU A 68 -20.27 -10.59 -8.06
C LEU A 68 -19.42 -11.41 -9.03
N MET A 69 -18.98 -12.63 -8.66
CA MET A 69 -18.20 -13.51 -9.55
C MET A 69 -18.94 -13.85 -10.85
N ASN A 70 -20.28 -13.89 -10.79
CA ASN A 70 -21.11 -14.19 -11.96
C ASN A 70 -21.64 -12.93 -12.66
N ARG A 71 -21.25 -11.73 -12.20
CA ARG A 71 -21.66 -10.46 -12.80
C ARG A 71 -20.57 -9.98 -13.75
N PRO A 72 -20.88 -9.69 -15.02
CA PRO A 72 -19.92 -9.07 -15.92
C PRO A 72 -19.52 -7.70 -15.36
N GLY A 73 -18.24 -7.33 -15.51
CA GLY A 73 -17.71 -6.06 -15.02
C GLY A 73 -17.19 -6.07 -13.59
N PHE A 74 -17.08 -7.24 -12.94
CA PHE A 74 -16.43 -7.37 -11.64
C PHE A 74 -15.26 -8.35 -11.69
N ILE A 75 -14.17 -8.01 -10.99
CA ILE A 75 -13.10 -8.94 -10.65
C ILE A 75 -13.23 -9.29 -9.18
N VAL A 76 -13.31 -10.58 -8.84
CA VAL A 76 -13.32 -11.06 -7.46
C VAL A 76 -12.06 -11.87 -7.19
N LEU A 77 -11.36 -11.52 -6.11
CA LEU A 77 -10.09 -12.11 -5.71
C LEU A 77 -10.20 -12.60 -4.28
N GLU A 78 -9.58 -13.75 -3.99
CA GLU A 78 -9.36 -14.16 -2.60
C GLU A 78 -7.96 -13.71 -2.15
N VAL A 79 -7.91 -12.78 -1.19
CA VAL A 79 -6.67 -12.27 -0.63
C VAL A 79 -6.68 -12.44 0.88
N ARG A 80 -5.73 -13.22 1.40
CA ARG A 80 -5.57 -13.51 2.84
C ARG A 80 -6.83 -14.13 3.48
N GLY A 81 -7.60 -14.89 2.71
CA GLY A 81 -8.86 -15.53 3.13
C GLY A 81 -10.11 -14.65 3.01
N ASP A 82 -9.94 -13.37 2.67
CA ASP A 82 -11.04 -12.45 2.42
C ASP A 82 -11.32 -12.35 0.91
N LEU A 83 -12.59 -12.33 0.50
CA LEU A 83 -12.96 -11.99 -0.86
C LEU A 83 -12.95 -10.47 -1.02
N GLN A 84 -12.32 -10.01 -2.10
CA GLN A 84 -12.29 -8.61 -2.49
C GLN A 84 -12.79 -8.45 -3.92
N GLY A 85 -13.63 -7.45 -4.14
CA GLY A 85 -14.23 -7.16 -5.45
C GLY A 85 -13.75 -5.82 -6.00
N LEU A 86 -13.41 -5.78 -7.28
CA LEU A 86 -13.11 -4.57 -8.03
C LEU A 86 -14.19 -4.36 -9.09
N ASP A 87 -14.78 -3.16 -9.11
CA ASP A 87 -15.71 -2.73 -10.17
C ASP A 87 -14.91 -2.23 -11.37
N LEU A 88 -14.97 -2.97 -12.48
CA LEU A 88 -14.28 -2.61 -13.71
C LEU A 88 -14.93 -1.41 -14.40
N ALA A 89 -16.24 -1.22 -14.27
CA ALA A 89 -16.92 -0.09 -14.87
C ALA A 89 -16.52 1.22 -14.17
N GLU A 90 -16.36 1.20 -12.84
CA GLU A 90 -15.79 2.33 -12.09
C GLU A 90 -14.36 2.63 -12.56
N LEU A 91 -13.50 1.60 -12.63
CA LEU A 91 -12.13 1.75 -13.10
C LEU A 91 -12.07 2.36 -14.50
N GLU A 92 -12.81 1.79 -15.47
CA GLU A 92 -12.83 2.28 -16.85
C GLU A 92 -13.33 3.71 -16.95
N ALA A 93 -14.37 4.08 -16.19
CA ALA A 93 -14.90 5.44 -16.17
C ALA A 93 -13.86 6.46 -15.66
N VAL A 94 -13.12 6.11 -14.61
CA VAL A 94 -12.04 6.94 -14.06
C VAL A 94 -10.94 7.13 -15.11
N LEU A 95 -10.45 6.04 -15.70
CA LEU A 95 -9.37 6.08 -16.69
C LEU A 95 -9.78 6.86 -17.95
N ALA A 96 -11.03 6.71 -18.40
CA ALA A 96 -11.59 7.44 -19.55
C ALA A 96 -11.76 8.95 -19.28
N SER A 97 -11.91 9.34 -18.02
CA SER A 97 -11.92 10.76 -17.62
C SER A 97 -10.55 11.44 -17.74
N GLY A 98 -9.48 10.66 -17.93
CA GLY A 98 -8.09 11.13 -17.96
C GLY A 98 -7.42 11.21 -16.59
N ARG A 99 -8.12 10.79 -15.52
CA ARG A 99 -7.59 10.71 -14.16
C ARG A 99 -6.92 9.36 -13.90
N ASP A 100 -5.96 9.34 -12.99
CA ASP A 100 -5.32 8.11 -12.55
C ASP A 100 -6.20 7.41 -11.51
N ALA A 101 -6.58 6.16 -11.77
CA ALA A 101 -7.25 5.32 -10.79
C ALA A 101 -6.23 4.86 -9.74
N PHE A 102 -6.53 5.01 -8.46
CA PHE A 102 -5.55 4.86 -7.39
C PHE A 102 -6.00 3.83 -6.35
N PHE A 103 -5.15 2.86 -6.05
CA PHE A 103 -5.33 1.92 -4.95
C PHE A 103 -4.18 2.06 -3.95
N GLU A 104 -4.51 2.19 -2.67
CA GLU A 104 -3.57 2.14 -1.57
C GLU A 104 -3.91 0.94 -0.67
N GLY A 105 -2.94 0.09 -0.38
CA GLY A 105 -3.18 -0.97 0.58
C GLY A 105 -2.08 -2.02 0.67
N ASN A 106 -2.52 -3.24 0.94
CA ASN A 106 -1.65 -4.40 1.07
C ASN A 106 -1.19 -4.90 -0.31
N PRO A 107 0.09 -5.28 -0.48
CA PRO A 107 0.67 -5.58 -1.79
C PRO A 107 0.16 -6.86 -2.47
N PHE A 108 -0.53 -7.76 -1.76
CA PHE A 108 -1.16 -8.95 -2.36
C PHE A 108 -2.31 -8.62 -3.31
N ILE A 109 -2.99 -7.47 -3.15
CA ILE A 109 -4.04 -7.05 -4.09
C ILE A 109 -3.43 -6.63 -5.43
N PRO A 110 -2.44 -5.72 -5.47
CA PRO A 110 -1.70 -5.44 -6.69
C PRO A 110 -1.13 -6.71 -7.35
N GLN A 111 -0.58 -7.62 -6.54
CA GLN A 111 -0.05 -8.89 -7.03
C GLN A 111 -1.10 -9.74 -7.76
N ALA A 112 -2.33 -9.76 -7.22
CA ALA A 112 -3.43 -10.52 -7.79
C ALA A 112 -4.03 -9.85 -9.03
N LEU A 113 -3.94 -8.52 -9.16
CA LEU A 113 -4.52 -7.76 -10.26
C LEU A 113 -3.64 -7.66 -11.51
N TRP A 114 -2.34 -7.42 -11.36
CA TRP A 114 -1.49 -6.96 -12.47
C TRP A 114 -1.23 -7.96 -13.61
N ASN A 115 -1.68 -9.21 -13.47
CA ASN A 115 -1.53 -10.27 -14.47
C ASN A 115 -2.89 -10.75 -15.01
N LEU A 116 -3.99 -10.10 -14.62
CA LEU A 116 -5.33 -10.49 -15.05
C LEU A 116 -5.54 -10.08 -16.51
N PRO A 117 -6.08 -10.99 -17.36
CA PRO A 117 -6.37 -10.69 -18.76
C PRO A 117 -7.23 -9.43 -18.96
N GLU A 118 -8.20 -9.22 -18.07
CA GLU A 118 -9.12 -8.08 -18.05
C GLU A 118 -8.38 -6.74 -17.91
N LEU A 119 -7.20 -6.74 -17.31
CA LEU A 119 -6.39 -5.55 -17.08
C LEU A 119 -5.14 -5.47 -17.97
N SER A 120 -4.99 -6.40 -18.93
CA SER A 120 -3.79 -6.49 -19.78
C SER A 120 -3.53 -5.26 -20.65
N ALA A 121 -4.59 -4.53 -21.04
CA ALA A 121 -4.49 -3.29 -21.80
C ALA A 121 -4.41 -2.03 -20.91
N THR A 122 -4.59 -2.17 -19.59
CA THR A 122 -4.63 -1.05 -18.65
C THR A 122 -3.21 -0.65 -18.27
N PRO A 123 -2.77 0.59 -18.55
CA PRO A 123 -1.47 1.07 -18.10
C PRO A 123 -1.41 1.05 -16.57
N MET A 124 -0.42 0.37 -16.01
CA MET A 124 -0.23 0.26 -14.56
C MET A 124 1.05 0.91 -14.09
N LEU A 125 1.00 1.52 -12.91
CA LEU A 125 2.16 2.03 -12.18
C LEU A 125 2.16 1.46 -10.77
N LYS A 126 3.15 0.63 -10.47
CA LYS A 126 3.24 -0.14 -9.22
C LYS A 126 4.32 0.46 -8.33
N ILE A 127 3.92 1.01 -7.18
CA ILE A 127 4.82 1.65 -6.22
C ILE A 127 4.73 0.90 -4.90
N PHE A 128 5.88 0.54 -4.33
CA PHE A 128 5.97 -0.13 -3.04
C PHE A 128 6.59 0.80 -2.01
N LEU A 129 5.93 1.01 -0.87
CA LEU A 129 6.52 1.71 0.27
C LEU A 129 7.13 0.66 1.22
N SER A 130 8.44 0.71 1.38
CA SER A 130 9.22 -0.29 2.12
C SER A 130 9.69 0.26 3.46
N PRO A 131 9.62 -0.52 4.55
CA PRO A 131 10.13 -0.09 5.85
C PRO A 131 11.65 -0.20 5.97
N LEU A 132 12.33 -0.69 4.92
CA LEU A 132 13.78 -0.86 4.79
C LEU A 132 14.24 -0.40 3.41
N SER A 133 15.47 0.12 3.31
CA SER A 133 16.16 0.35 2.03
C SER A 133 16.92 -0.88 1.57
N ARG A 134 17.29 -0.92 0.28
CA ARG A 134 18.21 -1.93 -0.26
C ARG A 134 19.54 -1.94 0.48
N GLN A 135 20.07 -0.76 0.81
CA GLN A 135 21.35 -0.64 1.52
C GLN A 135 21.29 -1.31 2.89
N GLU A 136 20.21 -1.10 3.66
CA GLU A 136 20.06 -1.71 4.98
C GLU A 136 19.86 -3.21 4.89
N ILE A 137 19.08 -3.70 3.92
CA ILE A 137 18.92 -5.14 3.72
C ILE A 137 20.28 -5.81 3.50
N LEU A 138 21.11 -5.26 2.61
CA LEU A 138 22.46 -5.77 2.36
C LEU A 138 23.33 -5.71 3.61
N TRP A 139 23.33 -4.56 4.30
CA TRP A 139 24.11 -4.38 5.52
C TRP A 139 23.70 -5.36 6.62
N PHE A 140 22.39 -5.57 6.83
CA PHE A 140 21.89 -6.55 7.80
C PHE A 140 22.27 -7.98 7.44
N LYS A 141 22.30 -8.34 6.15
CA LYS A 141 22.82 -9.65 5.70
C LYS A 141 24.29 -9.81 6.07
N GLU A 142 25.10 -8.78 5.87
CA GLU A 142 26.53 -8.78 6.25
C GLU A 142 26.74 -8.94 7.76
N GLN A 143 25.82 -8.40 8.58
CA GLN A 143 25.84 -8.57 10.04
C GLN A 143 25.30 -9.94 10.50
N GLY A 144 24.84 -10.81 9.60
CA GLY A 144 24.26 -12.11 9.94
C GLY A 144 22.85 -12.02 10.55
N ALA A 145 22.11 -10.95 10.30
CA ALA A 145 20.76 -10.79 10.83
C ALA A 145 19.76 -11.73 10.15
N VAL A 146 18.82 -12.27 10.93
CA VAL A 146 17.65 -13.00 10.41
C VAL A 146 16.60 -11.98 9.95
N LEU A 147 16.67 -11.60 8.67
CA LEU A 147 15.87 -10.50 8.10
C LEU A 147 14.35 -10.60 8.37
N PRO A 148 13.69 -11.77 8.20
CA PRO A 148 12.26 -11.88 8.50
C PRO A 148 11.92 -11.55 9.97
N GLU A 149 12.70 -12.04 10.92
CA GLU A 149 12.49 -11.79 12.36
C GLU A 149 12.71 -10.31 12.70
N LEU A 150 13.78 -9.72 12.17
CA LEU A 150 14.07 -8.29 12.34
C LEU A 150 12.92 -7.42 11.83
N LEU A 151 12.37 -7.75 10.65
CA LEU A 151 11.25 -7.03 10.08
C LEU A 151 9.97 -7.20 10.90
N ILE A 152 9.66 -8.43 11.34
CA ILE A 152 8.52 -8.70 12.23
C ILE A 152 8.61 -7.83 13.49
N ASP A 153 9.77 -7.81 14.14
CA ASP A 153 9.99 -7.03 15.36
C ASP A 153 9.84 -5.52 15.13
N MET A 154 10.43 -5.00 14.06
CA MET A 154 10.29 -3.59 13.68
C MET A 154 8.81 -3.23 13.47
N GLN A 155 8.09 -4.05 12.71
CA GLN A 155 6.70 -3.79 12.36
C GLN A 155 5.77 -3.96 13.56
N ARG A 156 6.05 -4.92 14.46
CA ARG A 156 5.36 -5.08 15.74
C ARG A 156 5.46 -3.80 16.57
N ARG A 157 6.65 -3.21 16.70
CA ARG A 157 6.85 -1.95 17.44
C ARG A 157 6.03 -0.81 16.83
N LYS A 158 6.06 -0.62 15.51
CA LYS A 158 5.27 0.41 14.81
C LYS A 158 3.77 0.21 15.03
N LEU A 159 3.28 -1.02 14.86
CA LEU A 159 1.88 -1.39 15.07
C LEU A 159 1.42 -1.19 16.52
N LEU A 160 2.23 -1.53 17.51
CA LEU A 160 1.93 -1.29 18.93
C LEU A 160 1.79 0.20 19.22
N ARG A 161 2.75 1.03 18.78
CA ARG A 161 2.70 2.48 18.98
C ARG A 161 1.45 3.10 18.35
N ARG A 162 1.15 2.75 17.09
CA ARG A 162 -0.05 3.22 16.40
C ARG A 162 -1.33 2.82 17.11
N THR A 163 -1.46 1.54 17.47
CA THR A 163 -2.69 1.03 18.11
C THR A 163 -2.89 1.66 19.49
N LYS A 164 -1.80 1.85 20.24
CA LYS A 164 -1.82 2.52 21.54
C LYS A 164 -2.26 3.99 21.40
N ARG A 165 -1.78 4.71 20.38
CA ARG A 165 -2.23 6.09 20.10
C ARG A 165 -3.73 6.14 19.76
N GLN A 166 -4.24 5.16 19.01
CA GLN A 166 -5.65 5.12 18.59
C GLN A 166 -6.62 4.71 19.70
N LYS A 167 -6.21 3.80 20.60
CA LYS A 167 -7.11 3.15 21.58
C LYS A 167 -6.76 3.41 23.04
N GLY A 168 -5.59 3.96 23.33
CA GLY A 168 -5.05 4.05 24.69
C GLY A 168 -4.61 2.68 25.21
N ILE A 169 -5.49 2.00 25.95
CA ILE A 169 -5.19 0.69 26.55
C ILE A 169 -5.49 -0.42 25.53
N LEU A 170 -4.56 -1.36 25.36
CA LEU A 170 -4.67 -2.44 24.39
C LEU A 170 -5.30 -3.68 25.03
N SER A 171 -6.33 -4.22 24.36
CA SER A 171 -6.95 -5.49 24.72
C SER A 171 -6.16 -6.69 24.16
N GLN A 172 -6.43 -7.91 24.65
CA GLN A 172 -5.83 -9.12 24.06
C GLN A 172 -6.13 -9.28 22.55
N PRO A 173 -7.36 -9.04 22.06
CA PRO A 173 -7.64 -9.02 20.62
C PRO A 173 -6.79 -7.99 19.84
N ASP A 174 -6.49 -6.84 20.42
CA ASP A 174 -5.64 -5.83 19.77
C ASP A 174 -4.21 -6.34 19.61
N LEU A 175 -3.65 -6.96 20.67
CA LEU A 175 -2.32 -7.55 20.63
C LEU A 175 -2.22 -8.70 19.63
N ALA A 176 -3.25 -9.57 19.57
CA ALA A 176 -3.32 -10.64 18.58
C ALA A 176 -3.38 -10.09 17.14
N ASN A 177 -4.11 -8.98 16.92
CA ASN A 177 -4.15 -8.32 15.60
C ASN A 177 -2.79 -7.74 15.22
N VAL A 178 -2.09 -7.12 16.17
CA VAL A 178 -0.74 -6.59 15.98
C VAL A 178 0.21 -7.72 15.56
N GLU A 179 0.19 -8.85 16.28
CA GLU A 179 1.07 -9.98 15.96
C GLU A 179 0.79 -10.53 14.56
N LYS A 180 -0.49 -10.77 14.23
CA LYS A 180 -0.90 -11.27 12.92
C LYS A 180 -0.40 -10.36 11.77
N ARG A 181 -0.40 -9.04 11.98
CA ARG A 181 0.03 -8.06 10.96
C ARG A 181 1.54 -7.90 10.89
N ALA A 182 2.23 -7.99 12.03
CA ALA A 182 3.68 -7.99 12.05
C ALA A 182 4.23 -9.24 11.33
N ALA A 183 3.65 -10.40 11.62
CA ALA A 183 4.01 -11.69 11.03
C ALA A 183 3.81 -11.75 9.50
N SER A 184 2.93 -10.93 8.92
CA SER A 184 2.73 -10.90 7.45
C SER A 184 3.70 -9.97 6.71
N ALA A 185 4.46 -9.14 7.43
CA ALA A 185 5.35 -8.16 6.80
C ALA A 185 6.46 -8.79 5.93
N PRO A 186 7.09 -9.93 6.31
CA PRO A 186 8.08 -10.58 5.43
C PRO A 186 7.51 -11.01 4.08
N SER A 187 6.33 -11.65 4.07
CA SER A 187 5.67 -12.07 2.82
C SER A 187 5.20 -10.87 1.99
N GLU A 188 4.82 -9.76 2.65
CA GLU A 188 4.49 -8.50 1.97
C GLU A 188 5.74 -7.88 1.32
N LEU A 189 6.89 -7.90 2.02
CA LEU A 189 8.16 -7.33 1.54
C LEU A 189 8.80 -8.16 0.42
N ALA A 190 8.60 -9.48 0.42
CA ALA A 190 9.05 -10.38 -0.64
C ALA A 190 8.49 -10.01 -2.03
N LEU A 191 7.41 -9.22 -2.09
CA LEU A 191 6.84 -8.73 -3.35
C LEU A 191 7.52 -7.47 -3.90
N ALA A 192 8.30 -6.75 -3.11
CA ALA A 192 8.78 -5.41 -3.44
C ALA A 192 9.54 -5.34 -4.77
N TRP A 193 10.35 -6.33 -5.11
CA TRP A 193 11.10 -6.39 -6.37
C TRP A 193 10.22 -6.40 -7.64
N ARG A 194 8.97 -6.85 -7.51
CA ARG A 194 7.99 -6.91 -8.61
C ARG A 194 7.31 -5.56 -8.90
N PHE A 195 7.44 -4.60 -8.00
CA PHE A 195 6.94 -3.23 -8.18
C PHE A 195 7.91 -2.42 -9.05
N ASP A 196 7.40 -1.42 -9.77
CA ASP A 196 8.22 -0.59 -10.66
C ASP A 196 9.17 0.30 -9.86
N TYR A 197 8.70 0.77 -8.70
CA TYR A 197 9.46 1.58 -7.76
C TYR A 197 9.30 1.06 -6.33
N VAL A 198 10.37 1.09 -5.56
CA VAL A 198 10.38 0.87 -4.11
C VAL A 198 10.84 2.14 -3.43
N ILE A 199 10.04 2.71 -2.55
CA ILE A 199 10.36 3.91 -1.77
C ILE A 199 10.67 3.48 -0.34
N PRO A 200 11.92 3.60 0.14
CA PRO A 200 12.25 3.35 1.54
C PRO A 200 11.63 4.41 2.46
N ASN A 201 11.04 3.96 3.56
CA ASN A 201 10.45 4.82 4.59
C ASN A 201 10.52 4.20 6.00
N HIS A 202 11.53 4.59 6.79
CA HIS A 202 11.67 4.12 8.17
C HIS A 202 10.67 4.74 9.12
N ASP A 203 10.38 6.03 8.91
CA ASP A 203 9.54 6.85 9.77
C ASP A 203 8.23 6.09 10.08
N GLY A 204 7.58 5.55 9.03
CA GLY A 204 6.33 4.81 9.19
C GLY A 204 5.16 5.73 9.53
N GLU A 205 3.99 5.16 9.77
CA GLU A 205 2.72 5.90 9.87
C GLU A 205 2.64 6.85 11.07
N ASP A 206 3.32 6.53 12.17
CA ASP A 206 3.17 7.24 13.45
C ASP A 206 4.31 8.23 13.76
N HIS A 207 5.23 8.45 12.82
CA HIS A 207 6.38 9.32 13.04
C HIS A 207 6.01 10.81 13.05
N GLU A 208 6.73 11.57 13.87
CA GLU A 208 6.61 13.03 13.95
C GLU A 208 7.08 13.73 12.66
N ASN A 209 7.94 13.06 11.90
CA ASN A 209 8.48 13.58 10.63
C ASN A 209 7.42 13.86 9.57
N TRP A 210 6.16 13.43 9.71
CA TRP A 210 5.10 13.77 8.77
C TRP A 210 4.51 15.17 8.99
N THR A 211 4.23 15.51 10.25
CA THR A 211 3.37 16.67 10.56
C THR A 211 3.87 17.55 11.71
N ALA A 212 4.82 17.10 12.52
CA ALA A 212 5.19 17.82 13.75
C ALA A 212 5.93 19.14 13.50
N PHE A 213 6.54 19.30 12.32
CA PHE A 213 7.40 20.46 12.00
C PHE A 213 6.80 21.38 10.93
N TYR A 214 5.48 21.36 10.74
CA TYR A 214 4.75 22.03 9.63
C TYR A 214 5.11 21.52 8.23
N TYR A 215 6.29 20.93 8.05
CA TYR A 215 6.81 20.31 6.84
C TYR A 215 7.28 18.89 7.15
N PRO A 216 7.19 17.97 6.18
CA PRO A 216 7.76 16.66 6.35
C PRO A 216 9.29 16.73 6.38
N ALA A 217 9.92 15.84 7.14
CA ALA A 217 11.37 15.73 7.28
C ALA A 217 11.83 14.27 7.10
N GLY A 218 13.14 14.03 7.09
CA GLY A 218 13.67 12.66 7.08
C GLY A 218 13.19 11.82 5.90
N ASP A 219 12.79 10.58 6.18
CA ASP A 219 12.30 9.64 5.17
C ASP A 219 10.87 9.95 4.71
N ALA A 220 10.05 10.59 5.55
CA ALA A 220 8.75 11.12 5.16
C ALA A 220 8.88 12.13 4.01
N LEU A 221 9.83 13.08 4.09
CA LEU A 221 10.09 14.03 3.01
C LEU A 221 10.59 13.32 1.74
N LYS A 222 11.57 12.42 1.87
CA LYS A 222 12.10 11.66 0.71
C LYS A 222 11.01 10.84 0.04
N SER A 223 10.11 10.26 0.83
CA SER A 223 8.98 9.47 0.34
C SER A 223 8.00 10.34 -0.43
N LEU A 224 7.62 11.49 0.14
CA LEU A 224 6.75 12.46 -0.51
C LEU A 224 7.32 12.94 -1.86
N LEU A 225 8.58 13.37 -1.87
CA LEU A 225 9.24 13.86 -3.08
C LEU A 225 9.35 12.76 -4.16
N SER A 226 9.68 11.54 -3.76
CA SER A 226 9.78 10.40 -4.68
C SER A 226 8.41 10.04 -5.24
N PHE A 227 7.39 9.96 -4.39
CA PHE A 227 6.03 9.64 -4.81
C PHE A 227 5.49 10.68 -5.79
N ALA A 228 5.58 11.97 -5.45
CA ALA A 228 5.18 13.05 -6.35
C ALA A 228 5.93 13.01 -7.70
N SER A 229 7.24 12.75 -7.68
CA SER A 229 8.05 12.65 -8.90
C SER A 229 7.62 11.47 -9.77
N ILE A 230 7.43 10.28 -9.17
CA ILE A 230 6.97 9.07 -9.88
C ILE A 230 5.61 9.32 -10.53
N LEU A 231 4.66 9.93 -9.81
CA LEU A 231 3.34 10.22 -10.32
C LEU A 231 3.39 11.14 -11.55
N ARG A 232 4.36 12.07 -11.62
CA ARG A 232 4.57 12.95 -12.77
C ARG A 232 5.43 12.34 -13.89
N GLY A 233 5.90 11.11 -13.73
CA GLY A 233 6.85 10.48 -14.67
C GLY A 233 8.23 11.15 -14.66
N GLN A 234 8.61 11.76 -13.54
CA GLN A 234 9.90 12.41 -13.33
C GLN A 234 10.88 11.47 -12.61
N LEU A 235 12.17 11.80 -12.64
CA LEU A 235 13.18 11.07 -11.90
C LEU A 235 12.90 11.16 -10.39
N ALA A 236 12.86 10.01 -9.71
CA ALA A 236 12.63 9.93 -8.27
C ALA A 236 13.92 9.47 -7.58
N PRO A 237 14.73 10.40 -7.03
CA PRO A 237 16.10 10.11 -6.60
C PRO A 237 16.21 9.21 -5.36
N HIS A 238 15.14 9.07 -4.58
CA HIS A 238 15.11 8.19 -3.41
C HIS A 238 14.28 6.93 -3.64
N ALA A 239 13.77 6.71 -4.86
CA ALA A 239 13.14 5.46 -5.23
C ALA A 239 14.20 4.48 -5.73
N GLU A 240 14.05 3.23 -5.33
CA GLU A 240 14.90 2.12 -5.65
C GLU A 240 14.18 1.16 -6.61
N LYS A 241 14.96 0.35 -7.32
CA LYS A 241 14.48 -0.85 -7.99
C LYS A 241 15.22 -2.04 -7.40
N TRP A 242 14.48 -2.99 -6.86
CA TRP A 242 15.07 -4.15 -6.18
C TRP A 242 15.22 -5.33 -7.13
N GLU A 243 16.29 -6.08 -6.91
CA GLU A 243 16.56 -7.38 -7.51
C GLU A 243 15.72 -8.48 -6.83
N ALA A 244 15.44 -9.55 -7.56
CA ALA A 244 14.57 -10.63 -7.07
C ALA A 244 15.16 -11.37 -5.85
N ASP A 245 16.48 -11.43 -5.74
CA ASP A 245 17.24 -12.12 -4.69
C ASP A 245 17.65 -11.21 -3.50
N LEU A 246 17.22 -9.95 -3.53
CA LEU A 246 17.53 -9.01 -2.45
C LEU A 246 16.90 -9.42 -1.12
N TRP A 247 15.66 -9.91 -1.12
CA TRP A 247 14.96 -10.40 0.07
C TRP A 247 14.95 -11.93 0.07
N PRO A 248 15.18 -12.62 1.21
CA PRO A 248 15.12 -14.08 1.25
C PRO A 248 13.73 -14.59 0.85
N ASP A 249 13.70 -15.72 0.16
CA ASP A 249 12.44 -16.41 -0.13
C ASP A 249 11.74 -16.77 1.18
N ALA A 250 10.42 -16.55 1.22
CA ALA A 250 9.56 -16.77 2.38
C ALA A 250 9.14 -18.24 2.53
#